data_AF-V4A7I6-F1
#
_entry.id   AF-V4A7I6-F1
#
_cell.length_a   1.000
_cell.length_b   1.000
_cell.length_c   1.000
_cell.angle_alpha   90.00
_cell.angle_beta   90.00
_cell.angle_gamma   90.00
#
_symmetry.space_group_name_H-M   'P 1'
#
loop_
_entity.id
_entity.type
_entity.pdbx_description
1 polymer ?
#
loop_
_entity_poly.entity_id
_entity_poly.type
_entity_poly.pdbx_seq_one_letter_code
_entity_poly.pdbx_strand_id
1 'polypeptide(L)'
;MENQNEKNTSVTTEATASIIDLGMISKEEHDMVSWIIDYFSLPLLFIAVLFNFFNIAVYKRKCSDASTTYLISRGIVEVIYCLMSLASGLMSMIYGANATTEFAYLWYTAYVSRVVTSAIRRSAFCLTCIVTCQRCLVLAFPLRFRQFKISRFPVTVSLVVIVTTILLHIPQGLKYSVVAIKETQGINGRQQHLSP
;
A
#
# COMPACT_ATOMS: atom_id res chain seq x y z
N MET A 1 -51.79 -2.70 -9.47
CA MET A 1 -51.16 -1.53 -8.83
C MET A 1 -50.15 -2.07 -7.83
N GLU A 2 -48.91 -2.23 -8.28
CA GLU A 2 -47.79 -2.75 -7.49
C GLU A 2 -47.35 -1.70 -6.47
N ASN A 3 -47.50 -2.02 -5.19
CA ASN A 3 -46.93 -1.26 -4.11
C ASN A 3 -45.47 -1.70 -3.97
N GLN A 4 -44.56 -0.94 -4.60
CA GLN A 4 -43.12 -1.04 -4.38
C GLN A 4 -42.82 -0.59 -2.95
N ASN A 5 -42.92 -1.52 -2.01
CA ASN A 5 -42.45 -1.31 -0.66
C ASN A 5 -40.92 -1.36 -0.71
N GLU A 6 -40.31 -0.17 -0.83
CA GLU A 6 -38.89 0.05 -0.68
C GLU A 6 -38.40 -0.69 0.56
N LYS A 7 -37.67 -1.77 0.29
CA LYS A 7 -36.82 -2.42 1.27
C LYS A 7 -35.71 -1.40 1.57
N ASN A 8 -36.00 -0.50 2.52
CA ASN A 8 -35.01 0.26 3.26
C ASN A 8 -34.17 -0.75 4.03
N THR A 9 -33.28 -1.43 3.30
CA THR A 9 -32.10 -2.06 3.85
C THR A 9 -31.31 -0.92 4.47
N SER A 10 -31.54 -0.71 5.76
CA SER A 10 -30.66 0.06 6.62
C SER A 10 -29.28 -0.54 6.44
N VAL A 11 -28.47 0.12 5.61
CA VAL A 11 -27.04 -0.12 5.51
C VAL A 11 -26.44 0.43 6.80
N THR A 12 -26.71 -0.27 7.91
CA THR A 12 -25.87 -0.22 9.10
C THR A 12 -24.60 -0.97 8.75
N THR A 13 -23.83 -0.38 7.84
CA THR A 13 -22.40 -0.66 7.75
C THR A 13 -21.86 -0.30 9.12
N GLU A 14 -21.20 -1.26 9.77
CA GLU A 14 -20.21 -0.99 10.79
C GLU A 14 -19.16 -0.06 10.15
N ALA A 15 -19.48 1.23 10.09
CA ALA A 15 -18.50 2.27 9.84
C ALA A 15 -17.54 2.12 11.01
N THR A 16 -16.39 1.49 10.77
CA THR A 16 -15.26 1.49 11.69
C THR A 16 -15.00 2.95 12.02
N ALA A 17 -15.52 3.38 13.18
CA ALA A 17 -15.30 4.70 13.72
C ALA A 17 -13.79 4.89 13.77
N SER A 18 -13.29 5.94 13.15
CA SER A 18 -11.86 6.23 13.24
C SER A 18 -11.52 6.52 14.71
N ILE A 19 -10.26 6.32 15.11
CA ILE A 19 -9.82 6.62 16.49
C ILE A 19 -10.07 8.10 16.84
N ILE A 20 -10.17 8.96 15.82
CA ILE A 20 -10.55 10.37 15.90
C ILE A 20 -12.04 10.52 16.28
N ASP A 21 -12.92 9.70 15.71
CA ASP A 21 -14.36 9.66 16.05
C ASP A 21 -14.62 9.11 17.46
N LEU A 22 -13.69 8.31 17.98
CA LEU A 22 -13.69 7.81 19.37
C LEU A 22 -13.17 8.85 20.39
N GLY A 23 -12.73 10.02 19.94
CA GLY A 23 -12.28 11.13 20.79
C GLY A 23 -10.98 10.87 21.56
N MET A 24 -10.19 9.87 21.18
CA MET A 24 -8.94 9.52 21.87
C MET A 24 -7.78 10.44 21.53
N ILE A 25 -7.82 11.09 20.36
CA ILE A 25 -6.82 12.05 19.87
C ILE A 25 -7.59 13.20 19.22
N SER A 26 -7.20 14.45 19.51
CA SER A 26 -7.81 15.60 18.85
C SER A 26 -7.45 15.60 17.36
N LYS A 27 -8.38 16.04 16.50
CA LYS A 27 -8.14 16.12 15.05
C LYS A 27 -6.88 16.94 14.72
N GLU A 28 -6.65 18.03 15.47
CA GLU A 28 -5.50 18.91 15.30
C GLU A 28 -4.16 18.19 15.60
N GLU A 29 -4.10 17.38 16.66
CA GLU A 29 -2.92 16.55 16.96
C GLU A 29 -2.67 15.50 15.88
N HIS A 30 -3.72 14.83 15.39
CA HIS A 30 -3.59 13.87 14.31
C HIS A 30 -3.06 14.52 13.03
N ASP A 31 -3.63 15.67 12.65
CA ASP A 31 -3.24 16.39 11.44
C ASP A 31 -1.80 16.92 11.55
N MET A 32 -1.39 17.39 12.73
CA MET A 32 0.00 17.79 12.99
C MET A 32 0.98 16.61 12.84
N VAL A 33 0.66 15.45 13.42
CA VAL A 33 1.51 14.24 13.31
C VAL A 33 1.57 13.76 11.87
N SER A 34 0.45 13.71 11.16
CA SER A 34 0.41 13.32 9.75
C SER A 34 1.27 14.26 8.91
N TRP A 35 1.17 15.57 9.13
CA TRP A 35 1.96 16.57 8.42
C TRP A 35 3.46 16.38 8.65
N ILE A 36 3.90 16.15 9.89
CA ILE A 36 5.30 15.86 10.23
C ILE A 36 5.76 14.61 9.49
N ILE A 37 5.00 13.52 9.58
CA ILE A 37 5.36 12.23 8.95
C ILE A 37 5.49 12.40 7.44
N ASP A 38 4.53 13.06 6.79
CA ASP A 38 4.55 13.27 5.34
C ASP A 38 5.75 14.12 4.91
N TYR A 39 6.06 15.18 5.67
CA TYR A 39 7.19 16.07 5.38
C TYR A 39 8.55 15.37 5.46
N PHE A 40 8.75 14.48 6.44
CA PHE A 40 9.98 13.69 6.55
C PHE A 40 10.00 12.49 5.59
N SER A 41 8.85 11.89 5.30
CA SER A 41 8.77 10.68 4.48
C SER A 41 9.05 10.96 3.01
N LEU A 42 8.59 12.07 2.46
CA LEU A 42 8.75 12.37 1.03
C LEU A 42 10.22 12.49 0.59
N PRO A 43 11.10 13.26 1.27
CA PRO A 43 12.53 13.30 0.93
C PRO A 43 13.21 11.94 1.07
N LEU A 44 12.87 11.18 2.13
CA LEU A 44 13.42 9.84 2.36
C LEU A 44 13.02 8.87 1.25
N LEU A 45 11.77 8.89 0.81
CA LEU A 45 11.28 8.07 -0.31
C LEU A 45 11.99 8.43 -1.61
N PHE A 46 12.22 9.72 -1.88
CA PHE A 46 12.95 10.16 -3.06
C PHE A 46 14.39 9.65 -3.06
N ILE A 47 15.09 9.80 -1.92
CA ILE A 47 16.45 9.27 -1.73
C ILE A 47 16.47 7.74 -1.88
N ALA A 48 15.48 7.04 -1.33
CA ALA A 48 15.36 5.59 -1.44
C ALA A 48 15.16 5.12 -2.90
N VAL A 49 14.39 5.85 -3.71
CA VAL A 49 14.25 5.59 -5.15
C VAL A 49 15.61 5.70 -5.84
N LEU A 50 16.35 6.79 -5.60
CA LEU A 50 17.66 7.01 -6.21
C LEU A 50 18.64 5.88 -5.86
N PHE A 51 18.77 5.54 -4.57
CA PHE A 51 19.66 4.46 -4.14
C PHE A 51 19.26 3.11 -4.71
N ASN A 52 17.96 2.81 -4.82
CA ASN A 52 17.52 1.57 -5.44
C ASN A 52 17.83 1.52 -6.95
N PHE A 53 17.69 2.63 -7.67
CA PHE A 53 18.12 2.72 -9.07
C PHE A 53 19.63 2.49 -9.21
N PHE A 54 20.44 3.11 -8.36
CA PHE A 54 21.89 2.87 -8.34
C PHE A 54 22.23 1.41 -8.04
N ASN A 55 21.56 0.80 -7.06
CA ASN A 55 21.73 -0.62 -6.73
C ASN A 55 21.41 -1.51 -7.93
N ILE A 56 20.27 -1.30 -8.61
CA ILE A 56 19.89 -2.05 -9.80
C ILE A 56 20.94 -1.87 -10.91
N ALA A 57 21.41 -0.65 -11.15
CA ALA A 57 22.41 -0.35 -12.17
C ALA A 57 23.76 -1.05 -11.88
N VAL A 58 24.20 -1.03 -10.61
CA VAL A 58 25.42 -1.72 -10.15
C VAL A 58 25.28 -3.23 -10.29
N TYR A 59 24.16 -3.81 -9.85
CA TYR A 59 23.91 -5.24 -9.95
C TYR A 59 23.80 -5.72 -11.41
N LYS A 60 23.18 -4.93 -12.29
CA LYS A 60 23.08 -5.25 -13.73
C LYS A 60 24.46 -5.33 -14.41
N ARG A 61 25.44 -4.55 -13.93
CA ARG A 61 26.82 -4.59 -14.45
C ARG A 61 27.64 -5.77 -13.93
N LYS A 62 27.23 -6.42 -12.84
CA LYS A 62 27.90 -7.62 -12.32
C LYS A 62 27.47 -8.87 -13.09
N CYS A 63 28.32 -9.90 -13.06
CA CYS A 63 28.03 -11.20 -13.66
C CYS A 63 26.68 -11.73 -13.12
N SER A 64 25.75 -12.10 -14.00
CA SER A 64 24.37 -12.43 -13.66
C SER A 64 24.27 -13.82 -13.00
N ASP A 65 24.63 -13.91 -11.72
CA ASP A 65 24.29 -15.06 -10.89
C ASP A 65 22.87 -14.93 -10.33
N ALA A 66 22.31 -16.04 -9.87
CA ALA A 66 20.94 -16.05 -9.33
C ALA A 66 20.77 -15.09 -8.14
N SER A 67 21.80 -14.89 -7.31
CA SER A 67 21.70 -13.99 -6.16
C SER A 67 21.57 -12.54 -6.63
N THR A 68 22.35 -12.14 -7.64
CA THR A 68 22.26 -10.81 -8.24
C THR A 68 20.90 -10.60 -8.90
N THR A 69 20.36 -11.61 -9.59
CA THR A 69 19.00 -11.52 -10.15
C THR A 69 17.93 -11.27 -9.09
N TYR A 70 17.95 -12.00 -7.97
CA TYR A 70 16.99 -11.78 -6.88
C TYR A 70 17.16 -10.40 -6.23
N LEU A 71 18.40 -9.90 -6.09
CA LEU A 71 18.67 -8.55 -5.58
C LEU A 71 18.16 -7.47 -6.54
N ILE A 72 18.28 -7.67 -7.86
CA ILE A 72 17.69 -6.78 -8.87
C ILE A 72 16.16 -6.81 -8.75
N SER A 73 15.55 -8.00 -8.69
CA SER A 73 14.09 -8.12 -8.52
C SER A 73 13.61 -7.42 -7.26
N ARG A 74 14.33 -7.58 -6.13
CA ARG A 74 14.04 -6.87 -4.88
C ARG A 74 14.14 -5.36 -5.06
N GLY A 75 15.20 -4.87 -5.70
CA GLY A 75 15.37 -3.44 -5.98
C GLY A 75 14.22 -2.88 -6.81
N ILE A 76 13.77 -3.58 -7.85
CA ILE A 76 12.62 -3.17 -8.67
C ILE A 76 11.36 -3.07 -7.81
N VAL A 77 11.09 -4.08 -7.00
CA VAL A 77 9.95 -4.11 -6.06
C VAL A 77 10.02 -2.93 -5.08
N GLU A 78 11.19 -2.62 -4.53
CA GLU A 78 11.38 -1.46 -3.64
C GLU A 78 11.20 -0.11 -4.34
N VAL A 79 11.63 0.03 -5.60
CA VAL A 79 11.34 1.24 -6.41
C VAL A 79 9.83 1.41 -6.57
N ILE A 80 9.11 0.35 -6.94
CA ILE A 80 7.64 0.43 -7.11
C ILE A 80 6.98 0.79 -5.76
N TYR A 81 7.42 0.21 -4.65
CA TYR A 81 6.94 0.58 -3.31
C TYR A 81 7.11 2.08 -3.03
N CYS A 82 8.31 2.59 -3.28
CA CYS A 82 8.63 3.99 -2.99
C CYS A 82 7.81 4.93 -3.88
N LEU A 83 7.67 4.62 -5.18
CA LEU A 83 6.87 5.40 -6.12
C LEU A 83 5.38 5.43 -5.73
N MET A 84 4.81 4.29 -5.32
CA MET A 84 3.43 4.23 -4.85
C MET A 84 3.22 5.02 -3.56
N SER A 85 4.19 4.93 -2.63
CA SER A 85 4.17 5.72 -1.40
C SER A 85 4.27 7.22 -1.69
N LEU A 86 5.14 7.61 -2.64
CA LEU A 86 5.29 8.99 -3.10
C LEU A 86 4.01 9.53 -3.72
N ALA A 87 3.38 8.76 -4.62
CA ALA A 87 2.11 9.12 -5.23
C ALA A 87 1.00 9.27 -4.18
N SER A 88 0.93 8.37 -3.19
CA SER A 88 -0.02 8.48 -2.08
C SER A 88 0.21 9.74 -1.23
N GLY A 89 1.47 10.07 -0.90
CA GLY A 89 1.81 11.27 -0.15
C GLY A 89 1.50 12.55 -0.94
N LEU A 90 1.84 12.60 -2.23
CA LEU A 90 1.51 13.73 -3.11
C LEU A 90 0.00 13.93 -3.24
N MET A 91 -0.76 12.85 -3.42
CA MET A 91 -2.22 12.91 -3.44
C MET A 91 -2.76 13.44 -2.10
N SER A 92 -2.19 13.03 -0.96
CA SER A 92 -2.56 13.56 0.36
C SER A 92 -2.35 15.08 0.44
N MET A 93 -1.21 15.57 -0.06
CA MET A 93 -0.90 17.00 -0.09
C MET A 93 -1.80 17.80 -1.05
N ILE A 94 -2.13 17.24 -2.23
CA ILE A 94 -2.96 17.91 -3.23
C ILE A 94 -4.41 18.02 -2.76
N TYR A 95 -4.97 16.92 -2.25
CA TYR A 95 -6.37 16.89 -1.82
C TYR A 95 -6.57 17.49 -0.43
N GLY A 96 -5.54 17.49 0.43
CA GLY A 96 -5.57 18.14 1.74
C GLY A 96 -6.81 17.76 2.55
N ALA A 97 -7.56 18.77 2.99
CA ALA A 97 -8.81 18.57 3.74
C ALA A 97 -9.91 17.83 2.94
N ASN A 98 -9.89 17.91 1.61
CA ASN A 98 -10.86 17.26 0.71
C ASN A 98 -10.52 15.79 0.44
N ALA A 99 -9.41 15.28 0.96
CA ALA A 99 -9.02 13.87 0.82
C ALA A 99 -10.11 12.90 1.32
N THR A 100 -10.91 13.32 2.29
CA THR A 100 -11.98 12.49 2.87
C THR A 100 -13.28 12.46 2.07
N THR A 101 -13.45 13.37 1.11
CA THR A 101 -14.68 13.50 0.31
C THR A 101 -14.47 13.11 -1.16
N GLU A 102 -13.24 13.20 -1.65
CA GLU A 102 -12.90 12.92 -3.03
C GLU A 102 -12.82 11.41 -3.31
N PHE A 103 -13.81 10.90 -4.06
CA PHE A 103 -13.90 9.48 -4.41
C PHE A 103 -12.63 8.96 -5.08
N ALA A 104 -12.00 9.76 -5.95
CA ALA A 104 -10.76 9.38 -6.63
C ALA A 104 -9.60 9.14 -5.65
N TYR A 105 -9.47 9.99 -4.63
CA TYR A 105 -8.48 9.82 -3.58
C TYR A 105 -8.78 8.59 -2.71
N LEU A 106 -10.01 8.44 -2.25
CA LEU A 106 -10.43 7.31 -1.41
C LEU A 106 -10.27 5.98 -2.14
N TRP A 107 -10.64 5.93 -3.42
CA TRP A 107 -10.49 4.74 -4.24
C TRP A 107 -9.01 4.38 -4.44
N TYR A 108 -8.18 5.37 -4.77
CA TYR A 108 -6.74 5.16 -4.93
C TYR A 108 -6.09 4.68 -3.64
N THR A 109 -6.34 5.36 -2.51
CA THR A 109 -5.71 5.03 -1.23
C THR A 109 -6.17 3.69 -0.66
N ALA A 110 -7.48 3.42 -0.69
CA ALA A 110 -8.06 2.20 -0.13
C ALA A 110 -7.79 0.95 -0.97
N TYR A 111 -7.95 1.04 -2.30
CA TYR A 111 -7.87 -0.14 -3.17
C TYR A 111 -6.51 -0.29 -3.85
N VAL A 112 -5.92 0.80 -4.36
CA VAL A 112 -4.69 0.69 -5.16
C VAL A 112 -3.47 0.77 -4.26
N SER A 113 -3.26 1.87 -3.55
CA SER A 113 -2.09 2.12 -2.73
C SER A 113 -1.92 1.03 -1.67
N ARG A 114 -2.96 0.70 -0.91
CA ARG A 114 -2.87 -0.28 0.19
C ARG A 114 -2.58 -1.71 -0.28
N VAL A 115 -3.28 -2.18 -1.31
CA VAL A 115 -3.07 -3.53 -1.86
C VAL A 115 -1.67 -3.65 -2.47
N VAL A 116 -1.30 -2.67 -3.31
CA VAL A 116 -0.03 -2.67 -4.01
C VAL A 116 1.14 -2.55 -3.02
N THR A 117 1.12 -1.58 -2.11
CA THR A 117 2.20 -1.41 -1.12
C THR A 117 2.35 -2.62 -0.19
N SER A 118 1.25 -3.22 0.27
CA SER A 118 1.32 -4.42 1.11
C SER A 118 1.86 -5.63 0.35
N ALA A 119 1.36 -5.88 -0.87
CA ALA A 119 1.82 -6.96 -1.72
C ALA A 119 3.32 -6.84 -2.02
N ILE A 120 3.75 -5.65 -2.42
CA ILE A 120 5.15 -5.35 -2.77
C ILE A 120 6.07 -5.51 -1.56
N ARG A 121 5.68 -5.02 -0.38
CA ARG A 121 6.47 -5.19 0.85
C ARG A 121 6.63 -6.67 1.23
N ARG A 122 5.58 -7.49 1.04
CA ARG A 122 5.67 -8.94 1.24
C ARG A 122 6.53 -9.61 0.18
N SER A 123 6.46 -9.19 -1.08
CA SER A 123 7.37 -9.66 -2.15
C SER A 123 8.82 -9.39 -1.80
N ALA A 124 9.16 -8.17 -1.34
CA ALA A 124 10.51 -7.79 -0.95
C ALA A 124 11.04 -8.67 0.20
N PHE A 125 10.19 -8.97 1.18
CA PHE A 125 10.52 -9.90 2.26
C PHE A 125 10.80 -11.32 1.72
N CYS A 126 9.91 -11.88 0.90
CA CYS A 126 10.10 -13.21 0.32
C CYS A 126 11.38 -13.30 -0.54
N LEU A 127 11.64 -12.30 -1.37
CA LEU A 127 12.88 -12.22 -2.16
C LEU A 127 14.12 -12.15 -1.26
N THR A 128 14.05 -11.41 -0.16
CA THR A 128 15.14 -11.36 0.84
C THR A 128 15.38 -12.73 1.46
N CYS A 129 14.32 -13.46 1.84
CA CYS A 129 14.43 -14.83 2.34
C CYS A 129 15.06 -15.77 1.31
N ILE A 130 14.70 -15.63 0.03
CA ILE A 130 15.25 -16.45 -1.06
C ILE A 130 16.75 -16.16 -1.23
N VAL A 131 17.17 -14.89 -1.24
CA VAL A 131 18.60 -14.53 -1.31
C VAL A 131 19.38 -15.12 -0.14
N THR A 132 18.84 -15.00 1.09
CA THR A 132 19.48 -15.55 2.29
C THR A 132 19.56 -17.08 2.24
N CYS A 133 18.48 -17.75 1.82
CA CYS A 133 18.44 -19.19 1.63
C CYS A 133 19.45 -19.64 0.57
N GLN A 134 19.53 -18.93 -0.55
CA GLN A 134 20.51 -19.21 -1.59
C GLN A 134 21.95 -19.10 -1.07
N ARG A 135 22.28 -18.02 -0.36
CA ARG A 135 23.60 -17.84 0.24
C ARG A 135 23.92 -18.92 1.26
N CYS A 136 22.95 -19.30 2.09
CA CYS A 136 23.08 -20.41 3.03
C CYS A 136 23.38 -21.74 2.30
N LEU A 137 22.66 -22.04 1.20
CA LEU A 137 22.87 -23.26 0.41
C LEU A 137 24.25 -23.26 -0.28
N VAL A 138 24.74 -22.12 -0.77
CA VAL A 138 26.09 -22.01 -1.32
C VAL A 138 27.14 -22.33 -0.28
N LEU A 139 26.99 -21.82 0.95
CA LEU A 139 27.94 -22.03 2.04
C LEU A 139 27.88 -23.45 2.61
N ALA A 140 26.68 -24.01 2.78
CA ALA A 140 26.49 -25.34 3.35
C ALA A 140 26.79 -26.47 2.37
N PHE A 141 26.49 -26.29 1.08
CA PHE A 141 26.60 -27.33 0.05
C PHE A 141 27.30 -26.84 -1.23
N PRO A 142 28.59 -26.47 -1.16
CA PRO A 142 29.31 -25.84 -2.27
C PRO A 142 29.33 -26.69 -3.55
N LEU A 143 29.39 -28.03 -3.43
CA LEU A 143 29.46 -28.95 -4.57
C LEU A 143 28.10 -29.28 -5.20
N ARG A 144 26.99 -29.10 -4.47
CA ARG A 144 25.63 -29.42 -4.94
C ARG A 144 24.80 -28.19 -5.29
N PHE A 145 25.30 -26.99 -5.02
CA PHE A 145 24.54 -25.75 -5.16
C PHE A 145 23.94 -25.55 -6.58
N ARG A 146 24.71 -25.86 -7.63
CA ARG A 146 24.26 -25.71 -9.03
C ARG A 146 23.08 -26.62 -9.41
N GLN A 147 22.79 -27.65 -8.61
CA GLN A 147 21.69 -28.59 -8.89
C GLN A 147 20.33 -28.07 -8.38
N PHE A 148 20.30 -27.06 -7.50
CA PHE A 148 19.05 -26.52 -6.98
C PHE A 148 18.32 -25.64 -8.01
N LYS A 149 17.02 -25.92 -8.22
CA LYS A 149 16.15 -25.17 -9.16
C LYS A 149 16.11 -23.65 -8.89
N ILE A 150 16.24 -23.23 -7.63
CA ILE A 150 16.33 -21.82 -7.20
C ILE A 150 17.49 -21.08 -7.87
N SER A 151 18.57 -21.78 -8.20
CA SER A 151 19.72 -21.17 -8.90
C SER A 151 19.57 -21.19 -10.42
N ARG A 152 18.66 -22.03 -10.97
CA ARG A 152 18.55 -22.27 -12.42
C ARG A 152 17.60 -21.30 -13.13
N PHE A 153 16.52 -20.88 -12.44
CA PHE A 153 15.49 -20.01 -13.01
C PHE A 153 15.14 -18.83 -12.08
N PRO A 154 16.11 -17.98 -11.71
CA PRO A 154 15.89 -16.94 -10.72
C PRO A 154 14.83 -15.92 -11.14
N VAL A 155 14.76 -15.56 -12.41
CA VAL A 155 13.75 -14.64 -12.95
C VAL A 155 12.33 -15.22 -12.77
N THR A 156 12.13 -16.49 -13.15
CA THR A 156 10.83 -17.16 -13.03
C THR A 156 10.40 -17.26 -11.57
N VAL A 157 11.32 -17.60 -10.66
CA VAL A 157 11.04 -17.67 -9.22
C VAL A 157 10.64 -16.28 -8.69
N SER A 158 11.38 -15.22 -9.05
CA SER A 158 11.01 -13.85 -8.66
C SER A 158 9.62 -13.46 -9.15
N LEU A 159 9.29 -13.74 -10.41
CA LEU A 159 7.98 -13.43 -10.98
C LEU A 159 6.86 -14.19 -10.27
N VAL A 160 7.04 -15.48 -10.01
CA VAL A 160 6.05 -16.30 -9.29
C VAL A 160 5.81 -15.75 -7.89
N VAL A 161 6.87 -15.37 -7.16
CA VAL A 161 6.74 -14.75 -5.84
C VAL A 161 5.92 -13.47 -5.92
N ILE A 162 6.26 -12.56 -6.84
CA ILE A 162 5.57 -11.26 -6.99
C ILE A 162 4.10 -11.45 -7.38
N VAL A 163 3.81 -12.33 -8.34
CA VAL A 163 2.43 -12.59 -8.78
C VAL A 163 1.63 -13.23 -7.64
N THR A 164 2.18 -14.21 -6.96
CA THR A 164 1.49 -14.90 -5.86
C THR A 164 1.19 -13.95 -4.71
N THR A 165 2.14 -13.10 -4.32
CA THR A 165 1.92 -12.11 -3.27
C THR A 165 0.86 -11.09 -3.67
N ILE A 166 0.85 -10.61 -4.92
CA ILE A 166 -0.21 -9.72 -5.42
C ILE A 166 -1.58 -10.40 -5.32
N LEU A 167 -1.72 -11.62 -5.84
CA LEU A 167 -2.98 -12.37 -5.83
C LEU A 167 -3.50 -12.58 -4.39
N LEU A 168 -2.62 -12.91 -3.44
CA LEU A 168 -2.98 -13.10 -2.03
C LEU A 168 -3.44 -11.80 -1.33
N HIS A 169 -3.11 -10.63 -1.88
CA HIS A 169 -3.47 -9.33 -1.30
C HIS A 169 -4.71 -8.70 -1.95
N ILE A 170 -5.19 -9.21 -3.09
CA ILE A 170 -6.45 -8.74 -3.71
C ILE A 170 -7.62 -8.75 -2.71
N PRO A 171 -7.83 -9.81 -1.89
CA PRO A 171 -8.93 -9.82 -0.93
C PRO A 171 -8.85 -8.70 0.11
N GLN A 172 -7.67 -8.14 0.39
CA GLN A 172 -7.54 -7.02 1.33
C GLN A 172 -8.16 -5.74 0.76
N GLY A 173 -8.04 -5.50 -0.55
CA GLY A 173 -8.70 -4.37 -1.21
C GLY A 173 -10.21 -4.50 -1.16
N LEU A 174 -10.73 -5.72 -1.38
CA LEU A 174 -12.16 -6.00 -1.39
C LEU A 174 -12.85 -5.82 -0.02
N LYS A 175 -12.09 -5.69 1.08
CA LYS A 175 -12.64 -5.42 2.41
C LYS A 175 -13.10 -3.98 2.62
N TYR A 176 -12.64 -3.05 1.80
CA TYR A 176 -13.03 -1.64 1.94
C TYR A 176 -14.30 -1.38 1.11
N SER A 177 -15.30 -0.74 1.71
CA SER A 177 -16.38 -0.08 0.97
C SER A 177 -16.12 1.43 0.99
N VAL A 178 -15.78 2.02 -0.15
CA VAL A 178 -15.69 3.48 -0.25
C VAL A 178 -17.11 4.04 -0.35
N VAL A 179 -17.59 4.64 0.73
CA VAL A 179 -18.84 5.40 0.75
C VAL A 179 -18.47 6.87 0.69
N ALA A 180 -18.74 7.51 -0.46
CA ALA A 180 -18.62 8.96 -0.56
C ALA A 180 -19.71 9.58 0.34
N ILE A 181 -19.31 10.41 1.30
CA ILE A 181 -20.26 11.20 2.08
C ILE A 181 -20.85 12.23 1.10
N LYS A 182 -22.05 11.94 0.58
CA LYS A 182 -22.84 12.97 -0.09
C LYS A 182 -23.20 13.99 0.97
N GLU A 183 -22.67 15.20 0.82
CA GLU A 183 -23.08 16.37 1.58
C GLU A 183 -24.61 16.38 1.60
N THR A 184 -25.20 16.13 2.77
CA THR A 184 -26.65 16.19 2.92
C THR A 184 -26.99 17.67 2.94
N GLN A 185 -27.17 18.26 1.77
CA GLN A 185 -27.80 19.57 1.68
C GLN A 185 -29.23 19.44 2.22
N GLY A 186 -29.44 20.02 3.40
CA GLY A 186 -30.74 20.47 3.88
C GLY A 186 -31.37 19.67 5.01
N ILE A 187 -31.09 20.07 6.26
CA ILE A 187 -32.16 20.29 7.28
C ILE A 187 -31.79 21.54 8.09
N ASN A 188 -32.16 22.70 7.56
CA ASN A 188 -32.61 23.81 8.40
C ASN A 188 -34.00 23.42 8.90
N GLY A 189 -34.17 23.22 10.21
CA GLY A 189 -35.52 22.95 10.75
C GLY A 189 -35.59 22.35 12.15
N ARG A 190 -35.15 23.09 13.17
CA ARG A 190 -35.74 23.16 14.54
C ARG A 190 -34.79 23.85 15.52
N GLN A 191 -34.63 25.15 15.38
CA GLN A 191 -34.38 26.06 16.51
C GLN A 191 -35.30 27.28 16.36
N GLN A 192 -36.60 27.02 16.30
CA GLN A 192 -37.64 27.96 16.69
C GLN A 192 -38.42 27.31 17.82
N HIS A 193 -37.92 27.49 19.04
CA HIS A 193 -38.69 27.65 20.27
C HIS A 193 -37.69 27.67 21.41
N LEU A 194 -37.28 28.87 21.80
CA LEU A 194 -36.88 29.23 23.17
C LEU A 194 -36.67 30.74 23.19
N SER A 195 -37.77 31.47 23.37
CA SER A 195 -37.76 32.76 24.07
C SER A 195 -39.05 32.78 24.90
N PRO A 196 -39.00 33.06 26.20
CA PRO A 196 -40.11 33.72 26.85
C PRO A 196 -40.25 35.16 26.31
#